data_AF-D8LWF3-F1
#
_entry.id   AF-D8LWF3-F1
#
_cell.length_a   1.000
_cell.length_b   1.000
_cell.length_c   1.000
_cell.angle_alpha   90.00
_cell.angle_beta   90.00
_cell.angle_gamma   90.00
#
_symmetry.space_group_name_H-M   'P 1'
#
loop_
_entity.id
_entity.type
_entity.pdbx_description
1 polymer ?
#
loop_
_entity_poly.entity_id
_entity_poly.type
_entity_poly.pdbx_seq_one_letter_code
_entity_poly.pdbx_strand_id
1 'polypeptide(L)'
;MRELLLNIIHNTVKEIIKISPTSSDLIFRSFSINLPFITEETYLHKHAFKNLLRLFGYAPSLRERGFLIIVEWLINVDVEIQVDDVDDKSDAKSKQVFSPRSSDRQNSLSYKMDEIMMILFEYLKEQMESIENRKVLFRILQKAFEKFIMLTHRSKYTQFLIFYVCSYDPSFVERFVGRLVDWYCSEESPVLTRQTCCVYCASFICRANFISIDIIRSVLYFSLTWINKYIDMYDVQENPLNPGDTGHLVFYSVMQAVCYILCFTSKRFEQEKNGVQFLRSWDWTRILNSPLDPLRVGSVESPDR
;
A
#
# COMPACT_ATOMS: atom_id res chain seq x y z
N MET A 1 19.64 32.50 11.65
CA MET A 1 18.81 33.46 10.88
C MET A 1 17.63 32.77 10.16
N ARG A 2 17.84 31.70 9.39
CA ARG A 2 16.77 30.99 8.66
C ARG A 2 15.66 30.40 9.55
N GLU A 3 16.02 29.73 10.64
CA GLU A 3 15.02 29.19 11.59
C GLU A 3 14.20 30.28 12.29
N LEU A 4 14.83 31.41 12.61
CA LEU A 4 14.14 32.57 13.18
C LEU A 4 13.07 33.09 12.21
N LEU A 5 13.43 33.24 10.92
CA LEU A 5 12.49 33.68 9.89
C LEU A 5 11.33 32.68 9.73
N LEU A 6 11.61 31.38 9.69
CA LEU A 6 10.58 30.35 9.63
C LEU A 6 9.65 30.40 10.85
N ASN A 7 10.20 30.59 12.06
CA ASN A 7 9.39 30.74 13.26
C ASN A 7 8.48 31.97 13.20
N ILE A 8 8.97 33.10 12.71
CA ILE A 8 8.17 34.30 12.49
C ILE A 8 7.04 34.00 11.49
N ILE A 9 7.35 33.37 10.35
CA ILE A 9 6.34 33.01 9.34
C ILE A 9 5.27 32.10 9.94
N HIS A 10 5.66 31.01 10.62
CA HIS A 10 4.72 30.08 11.23
C HIS A 10 3.86 30.73 12.31
N ASN A 11 4.43 31.63 13.12
CA ASN A 11 3.69 32.36 14.14
C ASN A 11 2.68 33.33 13.49
N THR A 12 3.10 34.09 12.48
CA THR A 12 2.20 34.98 11.74
C THR A 12 1.07 34.20 11.10
N VAL A 13 1.37 33.08 10.42
CA VAL A 13 0.35 32.22 9.81
C VAL A 13 -0.62 31.67 10.87
N LYS A 14 -0.11 31.25 12.03
CA LYS A 14 -0.93 30.78 13.15
C LYS A 14 -1.89 31.86 13.65
N GLU A 15 -1.44 33.11 13.78
CA GLU A 15 -2.30 34.23 14.19
C GLU A 15 -3.34 34.59 13.11
N ILE A 16 -2.96 34.56 11.82
CA ILE A 16 -3.90 34.78 10.71
C ILE A 16 -5.02 33.74 10.74
N ILE A 17 -4.71 32.45 10.90
CA ILE A 17 -5.70 31.37 10.92
C ILE A 17 -6.64 31.51 12.13
N LYS A 18 -6.15 32.00 13.28
CA LYS A 18 -7.01 32.26 14.45
C LYS A 18 -8.02 33.38 14.17
N ILE A 19 -7.62 34.43 13.45
CA ILE A 19 -8.49 35.57 13.12
C ILE A 19 -9.47 35.19 12.00
N SER A 20 -9.00 34.47 10.99
CA SER A 20 -9.78 34.07 9.82
C SER A 20 -9.52 32.59 9.48
N PRO A 21 -10.32 31.66 10.01
CA PRO A 21 -10.12 30.23 9.76
C PRO A 21 -10.14 29.85 8.27
N THR A 22 -10.89 30.57 7.44
CA THR A 22 -10.96 30.34 5.98
C THR A 22 -9.65 30.67 5.26
N SER A 23 -8.73 31.42 5.89
CA SER A 23 -7.40 31.69 5.33
C SER A 23 -6.58 30.42 5.17
N SER A 24 -6.91 29.33 5.88
CA SER A 24 -6.21 28.05 5.76
C SER A 24 -6.24 27.52 4.33
N ASP A 25 -7.34 27.75 3.59
CA ASP A 25 -7.46 27.33 2.20
C ASP A 25 -6.55 28.12 1.27
N LEU A 26 -6.39 29.42 1.51
CA LEU A 26 -5.49 30.28 0.74
C LEU A 26 -4.02 29.91 0.99
N ILE A 27 -3.67 29.67 2.26
CA ILE A 27 -2.33 29.21 2.64
C ILE A 27 -2.02 27.87 1.97
N PHE A 28 -2.96 26.93 2.03
CA PHE A 28 -2.80 25.62 1.41
C PHE A 28 -2.67 25.72 -0.11
N ARG A 29 -3.51 26.52 -0.77
CA ARG A 29 -3.41 26.77 -2.22
C ARG A 29 -2.06 27.39 -2.59
N SER A 30 -1.59 28.34 -1.81
CA SER A 30 -0.27 28.95 -2.00
C SER A 30 0.84 27.91 -1.87
N PHE A 31 0.78 27.03 -0.87
CA PHE A 31 1.71 25.91 -0.74
C PHE A 31 1.68 25.00 -1.97
N SER A 32 0.49 24.58 -2.43
CA SER A 32 0.36 23.66 -3.57
C SER A 32 0.93 24.24 -4.86
N ILE A 33 0.72 25.53 -5.13
CA ILE A 33 1.22 26.21 -6.34
C ILE A 33 2.75 26.36 -6.30
N ASN A 34 3.33 26.53 -5.11
CA ASN A 34 4.76 26.76 -4.92
C ASN A 34 5.52 25.49 -4.48
N LEU A 35 4.90 24.32 -4.54
CA LEU A 35 5.59 23.06 -4.26
C LEU A 35 6.67 22.86 -5.36
N PRO A 36 7.94 22.63 -4.99
CA PRO A 36 9.00 22.44 -5.98
C PRO A 36 8.68 21.29 -6.94
N PHE A 37 9.09 21.46 -8.21
CA PHE A 37 9.01 20.36 -9.19
C PHE A 37 9.93 19.21 -8.76
N ILE A 38 9.57 17.98 -9.11
CA ILE A 38 10.30 16.77 -8.71
C ILE A 38 11.79 16.83 -9.10
N THR A 39 12.13 17.53 -10.18
CA THR A 39 13.51 17.73 -10.65
C THR A 39 14.36 18.63 -9.75
N GLU A 40 13.73 19.43 -8.89
CA GLU A 40 14.40 20.35 -7.98
C GLU A 40 15.16 19.60 -6.87
N GLU A 41 16.08 20.31 -6.23
CA GLU A 41 16.97 19.76 -5.21
C GLU A 41 16.22 19.12 -4.02
N THR A 42 16.76 18.02 -3.49
CA THR A 42 16.15 17.25 -2.39
C THR A 42 15.90 18.11 -1.14
N TYR A 43 16.81 19.04 -0.83
CA TYR A 43 16.65 19.90 0.34
C TYR A 43 15.40 20.81 0.26
N LEU A 44 14.99 21.24 -0.95
CA LEU A 44 13.80 22.08 -1.14
C LEU A 44 12.53 21.32 -0.75
N HIS A 45 12.41 20.07 -1.18
CA HIS A 45 11.31 19.17 -0.84
C HIS A 45 11.28 18.85 0.66
N LYS A 46 12.46 18.56 1.26
CA LYS A 46 12.57 18.37 2.71
C LYS A 46 12.05 19.57 3.49
N HIS A 47 12.42 20.79 3.08
CA HIS A 47 11.92 21.99 3.73
C HIS A 47 10.42 22.21 3.48
N ALA A 48 9.93 22.02 2.26
CA ALA A 48 8.51 22.17 1.95
C ALA A 48 7.66 21.23 2.83
N PHE A 49 8.00 19.94 2.87
CA PHE A 49 7.23 18.97 3.64
C PHE A 49 7.41 19.12 5.15
N LYS A 50 8.61 19.44 5.67
CA LYS A 50 8.76 19.75 7.11
C LYS A 50 7.89 20.94 7.55
N ASN A 51 7.80 21.99 6.73
CA ASN A 51 6.95 23.15 7.06
C ASN A 51 5.46 22.82 6.90
N LEU A 52 5.07 21.99 5.92
CA LEU A 52 3.69 21.50 5.79
C LEU A 52 3.28 20.63 6.99
N LEU A 53 4.16 19.74 7.44
CA LEU A 53 3.93 18.92 8.64
C LEU A 53 3.83 19.79 9.91
N ARG A 54 4.63 20.87 10.00
CA ARG A 54 4.50 21.86 11.09
C ARG A 54 3.17 22.60 11.04
N LEU A 55 2.66 22.94 9.84
CA LEU A 55 1.33 23.55 9.66
C LEU A 55 0.22 22.67 10.24
N PHE A 56 0.31 21.34 10.09
CA PHE A 56 -0.67 20.40 10.63
C PHE A 56 -0.83 20.43 12.15
N GLY A 57 0.19 20.94 12.88
CA GLY A 57 0.16 21.08 14.32
C GLY A 57 -0.79 22.18 14.81
N TYR A 58 -0.95 23.25 14.04
CA TYR A 58 -1.81 24.40 14.41
C TYR A 58 -2.94 24.67 13.41
N ALA A 59 -3.00 23.96 12.29
CA ALA A 59 -4.10 23.96 11.33
C ALA A 59 -4.51 22.51 10.97
N PRO A 60 -5.16 21.76 11.89
CA PRO A 60 -5.47 20.34 11.69
C PRO A 60 -6.40 20.07 10.49
N SER A 61 -7.22 21.04 10.08
CA SER A 61 -8.08 20.96 8.90
C SER A 61 -7.30 20.73 7.60
N LEU A 62 -6.01 21.08 7.56
CA LEU A 62 -5.14 20.90 6.41
C LEU A 62 -4.51 19.51 6.32
N ARG A 63 -4.58 18.69 7.38
CA ARG A 63 -3.89 17.38 7.45
C ARG A 63 -4.26 16.49 6.28
N GLU A 64 -5.55 16.29 6.05
CA GLU A 64 -6.01 15.37 5.01
C GLU A 64 -5.51 15.80 3.63
N ARG A 65 -5.80 17.05 3.24
CA ARG A 65 -5.39 17.56 1.93
C ARG A 65 -3.88 17.59 1.77
N GLY A 66 -3.14 17.95 2.82
CA GLY A 66 -1.69 18.00 2.79
C GLY A 66 -1.05 16.62 2.67
N PHE A 67 -1.54 15.61 3.40
CA PHE A 67 -1.08 14.23 3.22
C PHE A 67 -1.41 13.69 1.83
N LEU A 68 -2.58 14.03 1.27
CA LEU A 68 -2.92 13.63 -0.10
C LEU A 68 -1.92 14.21 -1.12
N ILE A 69 -1.52 15.48 -1.00
CA ILE A 69 -0.48 16.07 -1.86
C ILE A 69 0.88 15.39 -1.66
N ILE A 70 1.26 15.11 -0.41
CA ILE A 70 2.52 14.42 -0.13
C ILE A 70 2.53 13.04 -0.76
N VAL A 71 1.47 12.25 -0.60
CA VAL A 71 1.36 10.89 -1.15
C VAL A 71 1.33 10.92 -2.68
N GLU A 72 0.59 11.84 -3.29
CA GLU A 72 0.58 12.04 -4.73
C GLU A 72 1.98 12.38 -5.26
N TRP A 73 2.71 13.27 -4.58
CA TRP A 73 4.08 13.61 -4.93
C TRP A 73 5.03 12.41 -4.76
N LEU A 74 4.91 11.65 -3.68
CA LEU A 74 5.70 10.43 -3.45
C LEU A 74 5.46 9.41 -4.54
N ILE A 75 4.20 9.19 -4.96
CA ILE A 75 3.87 8.29 -6.06
C ILE A 75 4.59 8.68 -7.34
N ASN A 76 4.58 9.98 -7.69
CA ASN A 76 5.27 10.46 -8.89
C ASN A 76 6.79 10.26 -8.83
N VAL A 77 7.38 10.29 -7.63
CA VAL A 77 8.81 9.97 -7.44
C VAL A 77 9.03 8.46 -7.52
N ASP A 78 8.21 7.69 -6.83
CA ASP A 78 8.28 6.22 -6.67
C ASP A 78 8.24 5.51 -8.03
N VAL A 79 7.33 5.90 -8.91
CA VAL A 79 7.19 5.28 -10.25
C VAL A 79 8.35 5.57 -11.20
N GLU A 80 9.10 6.65 -10.96
CA GLU A 80 10.27 7.07 -11.75
C GLU A 80 11.58 6.48 -11.24
N ILE A 81 11.57 5.85 -10.05
CA ILE A 81 12.74 5.13 -9.54
C ILE A 81 12.93 3.87 -10.37
N GLN A 82 13.91 3.91 -11.27
CA GLN A 82 14.41 2.73 -11.94
C GLN A 82 15.22 1.91 -10.93
N VAL A 83 14.60 0.86 -10.41
CA VAL A 83 15.34 -0.24 -9.82
C VAL A 83 15.79 -1.05 -11.03
N ASP A 84 17.10 -1.17 -11.27
CA ASP A 84 17.58 -2.25 -12.14
C ASP A 84 16.97 -3.52 -11.56
N ASP A 85 16.05 -4.18 -12.27
CA ASP A 85 15.37 -5.37 -11.77
C ASP A 85 16.41 -6.49 -11.61
N VAL A 86 17.05 -6.51 -10.44
CA VAL A 86 17.97 -7.56 -10.02
C VAL A 86 17.18 -8.53 -9.14
N ASP A 87 16.16 -9.16 -9.69
CA ASP A 87 15.61 -10.37 -9.08
C ASP A 87 15.57 -11.51 -10.11
N ASP A 88 16.16 -12.63 -9.68
CA ASP A 88 16.01 -14.00 -10.19
C ASP A 88 16.84 -14.49 -11.39
N LYS A 89 18.16 -14.23 -11.41
CA LYS A 89 19.14 -15.26 -11.82
C LYS A 89 20.38 -15.23 -10.93
N SER A 90 20.49 -16.25 -10.07
CA SER A 90 21.76 -16.68 -9.52
C SER A 90 22.71 -17.03 -10.66
N ASP A 91 23.62 -16.11 -11.00
CA ASP A 91 24.90 -16.47 -11.58
C ASP A 91 25.94 -15.41 -11.23
N ALA A 92 26.88 -15.83 -10.39
CA ALA A 92 28.08 -15.10 -10.09
C ALA A 92 28.89 -14.89 -11.39
N LYS A 93 28.89 -13.65 -11.91
CA LYS A 93 29.98 -13.08 -12.74
C LYS A 93 29.82 -11.57 -12.86
N SER A 94 30.60 -10.88 -12.03
CA SER A 94 31.19 -9.55 -12.24
C SER A 94 30.73 -8.78 -13.48
N LYS A 95 29.88 -7.77 -13.28
CA LYS A 95 29.96 -6.52 -14.06
C LYS A 95 30.26 -5.40 -13.08
N GLN A 96 31.41 -4.75 -13.27
CA GLN A 96 31.78 -3.52 -12.57
C GLN A 96 30.67 -2.50 -12.78
N VAL A 97 29.84 -2.30 -11.75
CA VAL A 97 28.92 -1.18 -11.69
C VAL A 97 29.79 0.06 -11.47
N PHE A 98 29.81 0.93 -12.47
CA PHE A 98 30.35 2.28 -12.36
C PHE A 98 29.72 2.92 -11.11
N SER A 99 30.48 3.07 -10.02
CA SER A 99 29.97 3.75 -8.83
C SER A 99 29.67 5.20 -9.22
N PRO A 100 28.42 5.68 -9.10
CA PRO A 100 28.12 7.08 -9.34
C PRO A 100 28.98 7.94 -8.40
N ARG A 101 29.44 9.10 -8.88
CA ARG A 101 30.12 10.10 -8.05
C ARG A 101 29.21 10.44 -6.86
N SER A 102 29.79 10.80 -5.72
CA SER A 102 29.03 11.12 -4.50
C SER A 102 27.95 12.20 -4.71
N SER A 103 28.16 13.11 -5.66
CA SER A 103 27.18 14.12 -6.09
C SER A 103 25.97 13.55 -6.84
N ASP A 104 26.16 12.53 -7.68
CA ASP A 104 25.06 11.94 -8.46
C ASP A 104 24.13 11.09 -7.59
N ARG A 105 24.67 10.50 -6.51
CA ARG A 105 23.86 9.74 -5.53
C ARG A 105 22.92 10.63 -4.72
N GLN A 106 23.33 11.84 -4.36
CA GLN A 106 22.49 12.77 -3.59
C GLN A 106 21.36 13.39 -4.42
N ASN A 107 21.48 13.33 -5.75
CA ASN A 107 20.47 13.83 -6.68
C ASN A 107 19.62 12.71 -7.28
N SER A 108 19.79 11.45 -6.84
CA SER A 108 18.93 10.36 -7.29
C SER A 108 17.52 10.47 -6.71
N LEU A 109 16.52 10.01 -7.47
CA LEU A 109 15.14 9.92 -7.01
C LEU A 109 14.99 8.94 -5.84
N SER A 110 15.81 7.89 -5.77
CA SER A 110 15.85 6.96 -4.64
C SER A 110 16.28 7.64 -3.34
N TYR A 111 17.37 8.40 -3.36
CA TYR A 111 17.81 9.16 -2.18
C TYR A 111 16.78 10.21 -1.77
N LYS A 112 16.17 10.89 -2.75
CA LYS A 112 15.09 11.84 -2.49
C LYS A 112 13.88 11.17 -1.84
N MET A 113 13.46 10.01 -2.32
CA MET A 113 12.38 9.21 -1.75
C MET A 113 12.69 8.81 -0.31
N ASP A 114 13.89 8.31 -0.04
CA ASP A 114 14.34 7.92 1.30
C ASP A 114 14.28 9.11 2.27
N GLU A 115 14.83 10.26 1.90
CA GLU A 115 14.85 11.45 2.74
C GLU A 115 13.44 11.95 3.08
N ILE A 116 12.51 11.93 2.11
CA ILE A 116 11.13 12.35 2.37
C ILE A 116 10.37 11.30 3.19
N MET A 117 10.52 10.02 2.88
CA MET A 117 9.89 8.93 3.66
C MET A 117 10.36 8.95 5.11
N MET A 118 11.64 9.20 5.37
CA MET A 118 12.18 9.32 6.74
C MET A 118 11.53 10.46 7.52
N ILE A 119 11.37 11.64 6.91
CA ILE A 119 10.68 12.78 7.53
C ILE A 119 9.23 12.42 7.88
N LEU A 120 8.55 11.67 7.00
CA LEU A 120 7.17 11.26 7.23
C LEU A 120 7.06 10.21 8.31
N PHE A 121 7.96 9.23 8.35
CA PHE A 121 7.98 8.24 9.43
C PHE A 121 8.32 8.86 10.79
N GLU A 122 9.25 9.83 10.84
CA GLU A 122 9.51 10.59 12.06
C GLU A 122 8.25 11.33 12.55
N TYR A 123 7.57 12.04 11.65
CA TYR A 123 6.32 12.72 11.99
C TYR A 123 5.21 11.74 12.41
N LEU A 124 5.01 10.66 11.66
CA LEU A 124 4.02 9.64 11.98
C LEU A 124 4.34 9.04 13.36
N LYS A 125 5.59 8.66 13.63
CA LYS A 125 6.00 8.11 14.93
C LYS A 125 5.56 8.99 16.10
N GLU A 126 5.81 10.30 16.01
CA GLU A 126 5.40 11.26 17.04
C GLU A 126 3.87 11.39 17.14
N GLN A 127 3.17 11.56 16.00
CA GLN A 127 1.72 11.73 16.01
C GLN A 127 0.97 10.47 16.44
N MET A 128 1.56 9.30 16.20
CA MET A 128 1.06 8.02 16.65
C MET A 128 1.20 7.86 18.16
N GLU A 129 1.65 8.81 18.97
CA GLU A 129 1.51 8.67 20.44
C GLU A 129 0.07 8.95 20.91
N SER A 130 -0.67 9.81 20.20
CA SER A 130 -2.05 10.16 20.52
C SER A 130 -3.05 9.26 19.81
N ILE A 131 -3.94 8.62 20.57
CA ILE A 131 -5.00 7.73 20.06
C ILE A 131 -5.92 8.45 19.06
N GLU A 132 -6.24 9.72 19.30
CA GLU A 132 -7.07 10.52 18.40
C GLU A 132 -6.35 10.74 17.06
N ASN A 133 -5.07 11.14 17.12
CA ASN A 133 -4.26 11.36 15.93
C ASN A 133 -4.06 10.06 15.12
N ARG A 134 -3.82 8.91 15.79
CA ARG A 134 -3.72 7.60 15.12
C ARG A 134 -4.92 7.33 14.23
N LYS A 135 -6.13 7.47 14.78
CA LYS A 135 -7.38 7.21 14.05
C LYS A 135 -7.59 8.17 12.89
N VAL A 136 -7.22 9.44 13.04
CA VAL A 136 -7.30 10.44 11.96
C VAL A 136 -6.30 10.10 10.86
N LEU A 137 -5.05 9.83 11.21
CA LEU A 137 -3.98 9.55 10.26
C LEU A 137 -4.18 8.22 9.51
N PHE A 138 -4.66 7.18 10.19
CA PHE A 138 -5.09 5.94 9.53
C PHE A 138 -6.14 6.22 8.46
N ARG A 139 -7.21 6.97 8.77
CA ARG A 139 -8.26 7.31 7.80
C ARG A 139 -7.73 8.11 6.61
N ILE A 140 -6.82 9.05 6.85
CA ILE A 140 -6.20 9.87 5.80
C ILE A 140 -5.34 8.99 4.88
N LEU A 141 -4.46 8.16 5.45
CA LEU A 141 -3.57 7.29 4.67
C LEU A 141 -4.32 6.16 3.97
N GLN A 142 -5.39 5.65 4.57
CA GLN A 142 -6.33 4.74 3.92
C GLN A 142 -6.89 5.41 2.66
N LYS A 143 -7.47 6.60 2.80
CA LYS A 143 -8.01 7.36 1.65
C LYS A 143 -6.94 7.63 0.59
N ALA A 144 -5.72 7.95 1.00
CA ALA A 144 -4.61 8.18 0.08
C ALA A 144 -4.20 6.89 -0.66
N PHE A 145 -4.19 5.75 0.03
CA PHE A 145 -3.95 4.43 -0.57
C PHE A 145 -4.98 4.16 -1.66
N GLU A 146 -6.26 4.28 -1.34
CA GLU A 146 -7.37 3.99 -2.26
C GLU A 146 -7.34 4.90 -3.49
N LYS A 147 -6.94 6.17 -3.31
CA LYS A 147 -6.93 7.18 -4.38
C LYS A 147 -5.70 7.10 -5.29
N PHE A 148 -4.52 6.85 -4.73
CA PHE A 148 -3.25 7.08 -5.45
C PHE A 148 -2.36 5.84 -5.52
N ILE A 149 -2.37 4.99 -4.49
CA ILE A 149 -1.42 3.87 -4.40
C ILE A 149 -2.00 2.63 -5.06
N MET A 150 -3.26 2.31 -4.74
CA MET A 150 -3.90 1.04 -5.05
C MET A 150 -3.83 0.64 -6.53
N LEU A 151 -3.95 1.58 -7.48
CA LEU A 151 -3.93 1.25 -8.91
C LEU A 151 -2.63 1.65 -9.62
N THR A 152 -1.62 2.06 -8.87
CA THR A 152 -0.33 2.51 -9.42
C THR A 152 0.68 1.37 -9.39
N HIS A 153 0.69 0.55 -10.44
CA HIS A 153 1.47 -0.70 -10.52
C HIS A 153 2.97 -0.55 -10.23
N ARG A 154 3.60 0.57 -10.62
CA ARG A 154 5.05 0.76 -10.45
C ARG A 154 5.47 1.29 -9.08
N SER A 155 4.53 1.60 -8.19
CA SER A 155 4.84 2.11 -6.85
C SER A 155 5.32 0.98 -5.93
N LYS A 156 6.55 1.10 -5.44
CA LYS A 156 7.22 0.10 -4.59
C LYS A 156 7.35 0.53 -3.13
N TYR A 157 7.36 1.85 -2.86
CA TYR A 157 7.75 2.36 -1.54
C TYR A 157 6.64 3.11 -0.80
N THR A 158 5.78 3.84 -1.52
CA THR A 158 4.80 4.74 -0.88
C THR A 158 3.78 4.00 0.01
N GLN A 159 3.45 2.75 -0.34
CA GLN A 159 2.57 1.88 0.45
C GLN A 159 3.08 1.60 1.88
N PHE A 160 4.37 1.79 2.16
CA PHE A 160 4.90 1.58 3.51
C PHE A 160 4.36 2.59 4.52
N LEU A 161 3.80 3.72 4.09
CA LEU A 161 3.11 4.67 4.98
C LEU A 161 1.88 4.05 5.65
N ILE A 162 1.00 3.42 4.86
CA ILE A 162 -0.19 2.74 5.42
C ILE A 162 0.23 1.47 6.17
N PHE A 163 1.25 0.74 5.68
CA PHE A 163 1.81 -0.41 6.38
C PHE A 163 2.27 -0.06 7.80
N TYR A 164 3.01 1.04 7.93
CA TYR A 164 3.53 1.53 9.19
C TYR A 164 2.41 1.89 10.16
N VAL A 165 1.41 2.68 9.72
CA VAL A 165 0.32 3.08 10.61
C VAL A 165 -0.53 1.89 11.06
N CYS A 166 -0.76 0.90 10.20
CA CYS A 166 -1.46 -0.33 10.59
C CYS A 166 -0.76 -1.11 11.72
N SER A 167 0.55 -0.95 11.92
CA SER A 167 1.27 -1.63 13.01
C SER A 167 0.93 -1.13 14.42
N TYR A 168 0.28 0.03 14.53
CA TYR A 168 0.00 0.68 15.82
C TYR A 168 -1.28 0.22 16.51
N ASP A 169 -2.23 -0.33 15.77
CA ASP A 169 -3.54 -0.70 16.28
C ASP A 169 -4.13 -1.86 15.46
N PRO A 170 -4.43 -3.02 16.06
CA PRO A 170 -5.03 -4.16 15.36
C PRO A 170 -6.34 -3.80 14.63
N SER A 171 -7.11 -2.84 15.12
CA SER A 171 -8.35 -2.41 14.46
C SER A 171 -8.08 -1.71 13.12
N PHE A 172 -6.88 -1.18 12.89
CA PHE A 172 -6.48 -0.63 11.60
C PHE A 172 -6.20 -1.73 10.59
N VAL A 173 -5.57 -2.82 11.03
CA VAL A 173 -5.39 -4.04 10.23
C VAL A 173 -6.74 -4.59 9.80
N GLU A 174 -7.66 -4.79 10.76
CA GLU A 174 -9.01 -5.29 10.47
C GLU A 174 -9.74 -4.43 9.43
N ARG A 175 -9.70 -3.11 9.59
CA ARG A 175 -10.35 -2.18 8.66
C ARG A 175 -9.70 -2.18 7.28
N PHE A 176 -8.37 -2.15 7.22
CA PHE A 176 -7.65 -2.11 5.95
C PHE A 176 -7.82 -3.42 5.18
N VAL A 177 -7.57 -4.55 5.84
CA VAL A 177 -7.72 -5.88 5.24
C VAL A 177 -9.18 -6.15 4.87
N GLY A 178 -10.13 -5.86 5.76
CA GLY A 178 -11.55 -6.01 5.48
C GLY A 178 -11.97 -5.23 4.24
N ARG A 179 -11.49 -3.99 4.09
CA ARG A 179 -11.77 -3.17 2.90
C ARG A 179 -11.23 -3.78 1.60
N LEU A 180 -10.03 -4.36 1.63
CA LEU A 180 -9.46 -5.06 0.47
C LEU A 180 -10.27 -6.31 0.12
N VAL A 181 -10.68 -7.09 1.13
CA VAL A 181 -11.52 -8.29 0.98
C VAL A 181 -12.87 -7.92 0.36
N ASP A 182 -13.54 -6.89 0.86
CA ASP A 182 -14.81 -6.41 0.33
C ASP A 182 -14.70 -6.11 -1.17
N TRP A 183 -13.62 -5.44 -1.59
CA TRP A 183 -13.41 -5.11 -2.99
C TRP A 183 -13.15 -6.33 -3.86
N TYR A 184 -12.21 -7.21 -3.50
CA TYR A 184 -11.89 -8.32 -4.40
C TYR A 184 -12.99 -9.38 -4.46
N CYS A 185 -13.82 -9.52 -3.41
CA CYS A 185 -14.99 -10.39 -3.40
C CYS A 185 -16.22 -9.77 -4.09
N SER A 186 -16.30 -8.44 -4.20
CA SER A 186 -17.44 -7.73 -4.79
C SER A 186 -17.54 -7.95 -6.31
N GLU A 187 -18.70 -8.42 -6.78
CA GLU A 187 -19.02 -8.56 -8.20
C GLU A 187 -19.26 -7.20 -8.89
N GLU A 188 -19.50 -6.13 -8.12
CA GLU A 188 -19.71 -4.76 -8.63
C GLU A 188 -18.39 -4.04 -8.92
N SER A 189 -17.28 -4.54 -8.38
CA SER A 189 -15.97 -3.89 -8.51
C SER A 189 -15.29 -4.26 -9.84
N PRO A 190 -14.58 -3.31 -10.51
CA PRO A 190 -13.86 -3.61 -11.74
C PRO A 190 -12.81 -4.71 -11.57
N VAL A 191 -12.64 -5.55 -12.60
CA VAL A 191 -11.70 -6.70 -12.59
C VAL A 191 -10.31 -6.29 -12.09
N LEU A 192 -9.74 -5.22 -12.64
CA LEU A 192 -8.40 -4.75 -12.24
C LEU A 192 -8.32 -4.38 -10.75
N THR A 193 -9.32 -3.64 -10.24
CA THR A 193 -9.39 -3.29 -8.82
C THR A 193 -9.42 -4.53 -7.94
N ARG A 194 -10.19 -5.55 -8.33
CA ARG A 194 -10.31 -6.81 -7.59
C ARG A 194 -8.99 -7.57 -7.56
N GLN A 195 -8.33 -7.71 -8.70
CA GLN A 195 -7.02 -8.36 -8.78
C GLN A 195 -5.99 -7.64 -7.91
N THR A 196 -5.93 -6.31 -8.02
CA THR A 196 -4.94 -5.53 -7.27
C THR A 196 -5.21 -5.55 -5.75
N CYS A 197 -6.47 -5.43 -5.32
CA CYS A 197 -6.82 -5.56 -3.90
C CYS A 197 -6.45 -6.94 -3.34
N CYS A 198 -6.66 -8.00 -4.11
CA CYS A 198 -6.31 -9.35 -3.74
C CYS A 198 -4.79 -9.50 -3.54
N VAL A 199 -3.98 -8.98 -4.48
CA VAL A 199 -2.51 -9.01 -4.40
C VAL A 199 -1.99 -8.20 -3.21
N TYR A 200 -2.50 -6.97 -3.01
CA TYR A 200 -2.13 -6.17 -1.84
C TYR A 200 -2.50 -6.86 -0.53
N CYS A 201 -3.70 -7.44 -0.45
CA CYS A 201 -4.17 -8.15 0.74
C CYS A 201 -3.23 -9.31 1.10
N ALA A 202 -2.96 -10.20 0.13
CA ALA A 202 -2.08 -11.36 0.34
C ALA A 202 -0.65 -10.93 0.72
N SER A 203 -0.08 -9.96 0.00
CA SER A 203 1.24 -9.41 0.27
C SER A 203 1.34 -8.81 1.67
N PHE A 204 0.36 -8.01 2.07
CA PHE A 204 0.30 -7.35 3.36
C PHE A 204 0.25 -8.36 4.51
N ILE A 205 -0.69 -9.31 4.46
CA ILE A 205 -0.88 -10.27 5.57
C ILE A 205 0.28 -11.25 5.75
N CYS A 206 1.02 -11.54 4.67
CA CYS A 206 2.20 -12.41 4.73
C CYS A 206 3.46 -11.69 5.22
N ARG A 207 3.64 -10.40 4.89
CA ARG A 207 4.85 -9.64 5.23
C ARG A 207 4.78 -8.95 6.59
N ALA A 208 3.58 -8.65 7.09
CA ALA A 208 3.41 -7.95 8.35
C ALA A 208 3.46 -8.90 9.56
N ASN A 209 4.59 -8.90 10.26
CA ASN A 209 4.83 -9.74 11.45
C ASN A 209 3.93 -9.43 12.65
N PHE A 210 3.24 -8.29 12.65
CA PHE A 210 2.32 -7.88 13.72
C PHE A 210 0.88 -8.38 13.53
N ILE A 211 0.56 -9.03 12.42
CA ILE A 211 -0.80 -9.50 12.12
C ILE A 211 -1.07 -10.82 12.83
N SER A 212 -2.23 -10.94 13.49
CA SER A 212 -2.64 -12.18 14.16
C SER A 212 -3.01 -13.27 13.16
N ILE A 213 -2.92 -14.53 13.60
CA ILE A 213 -3.32 -15.68 12.79
C ILE A 213 -4.83 -15.65 12.47
N ASP A 214 -5.64 -15.02 13.32
CA ASP A 214 -7.10 -14.90 13.11
C ASP A 214 -7.45 -14.05 11.90
N ILE A 215 -6.69 -12.98 11.63
CA ILE A 215 -6.86 -12.17 10.43
C ILE A 215 -6.52 -13.00 9.19
N ILE A 216 -5.41 -13.73 9.22
CA ILE A 216 -5.01 -14.60 8.10
C ILE A 216 -6.07 -15.69 7.86
N ARG A 217 -6.58 -16.30 8.93
CA ARG A 217 -7.67 -17.28 8.87
C ARG A 217 -8.93 -16.69 8.25
N SER A 218 -9.29 -15.46 8.63
CA SER A 218 -10.46 -14.76 8.10
C SER A 218 -10.31 -14.46 6.61
N VAL A 219 -9.15 -13.96 6.17
CA VAL A 219 -8.86 -13.73 4.74
C VAL A 219 -8.94 -15.03 3.95
N LEU A 220 -8.31 -16.11 4.42
CA LEU A 220 -8.42 -17.42 3.77
C LEU A 220 -9.86 -17.92 3.72
N TYR A 221 -10.63 -17.75 4.79
CA TYR A 221 -12.03 -18.15 4.84
C TYR A 221 -12.86 -17.43 3.77
N PHE A 222 -12.76 -16.10 3.67
CA PHE A 222 -13.51 -15.35 2.66
C PHE A 222 -13.05 -15.68 1.23
N SER A 223 -11.74 -15.80 0.99
CA SER A 223 -11.20 -16.16 -0.32
C SER A 223 -11.62 -17.56 -0.76
N LEU A 224 -11.56 -18.55 0.12
CA LEU A 224 -11.94 -19.93 -0.19
C LEU A 224 -13.45 -20.08 -0.34
N THR A 225 -14.24 -19.36 0.45
CA THR A 225 -15.71 -19.29 0.27
C THR A 225 -16.05 -18.71 -1.09
N TRP A 226 -15.39 -17.61 -1.48
CA TRP A 226 -15.58 -16.98 -2.77
C TRP A 226 -15.17 -17.90 -3.94
N ILE A 227 -14.03 -18.60 -3.82
CA ILE A 227 -13.57 -19.59 -4.80
C ILE A 227 -14.60 -20.72 -4.99
N ASN A 228 -15.10 -21.31 -3.90
CA ASN A 228 -16.08 -22.40 -4.00
C ASN A 228 -17.37 -21.91 -4.67
N LYS A 229 -17.89 -20.74 -4.28
CA LYS A 229 -19.05 -20.13 -4.93
C LYS A 229 -18.82 -19.93 -6.44
N TYR A 230 -17.62 -19.48 -6.82
CA TYR A 230 -17.27 -19.30 -8.23
C TYR A 230 -17.29 -20.62 -9.01
N ILE A 231 -16.73 -21.70 -8.44
CA ILE A 231 -16.74 -23.04 -9.03
C ILE A 231 -18.18 -23.56 -9.15
N ASP A 232 -19.01 -23.39 -8.11
CA ASP A 232 -20.41 -23.82 -8.13
C ASP A 232 -21.21 -23.11 -9.25
N MET A 233 -20.94 -21.82 -9.48
CA MET A 233 -21.54 -21.07 -10.59
C MET A 233 -21.03 -21.52 -11.96
N TYR A 234 -19.76 -21.91 -12.05
CA TYR A 234 -19.16 -22.43 -13.28
C TYR A 234 -19.75 -23.80 -13.65
N ASP A 235 -19.93 -24.70 -12.67
CA ASP A 235 -20.43 -26.07 -12.87
C ASP A 235 -21.87 -26.09 -13.44
N VAL A 236 -22.68 -25.08 -13.15
CA VAL A 236 -24.08 -24.98 -13.61
C VAL A 236 -24.27 -24.16 -14.89
N GLN A 237 -23.21 -23.54 -15.42
CA GLN A 237 -23.29 -22.71 -16.60
C GLN A 237 -23.40 -23.58 -17.87
N GLU A 238 -24.39 -23.33 -18.74
CA GLU A 238 -24.61 -24.14 -19.94
C GLU A 238 -23.46 -24.05 -20.96
N ASN A 239 -22.88 -22.86 -21.11
CA ASN A 239 -21.74 -22.59 -21.99
C ASN A 239 -20.71 -21.75 -21.21
N PRO A 240 -19.91 -22.37 -20.34
CA PRO A 240 -18.89 -21.67 -19.59
C PRO A 240 -17.75 -21.22 -20.51
N LEU A 241 -17.07 -20.15 -20.09
CA LEU A 241 -15.80 -19.76 -20.71
C LEU A 241 -14.75 -20.88 -20.52
N ASN A 242 -13.76 -20.90 -21.40
CA ASN A 242 -12.68 -21.87 -21.32
C ASN A 242 -11.73 -21.51 -20.17
N PRO A 243 -11.12 -22.51 -19.52
CA PRO A 243 -10.02 -22.26 -18.57
C PRO A 243 -8.91 -21.43 -19.22
N GLY A 244 -8.50 -20.35 -18.56
CA GLY A 244 -7.54 -19.38 -19.08
C GLY A 244 -8.14 -18.15 -19.75
N ASP A 245 -9.45 -18.13 -20.03
CA ASP A 245 -10.10 -16.95 -20.60
C ASP A 245 -10.08 -15.77 -19.63
N THR A 246 -10.04 -14.55 -20.19
CA THR A 246 -9.90 -13.30 -19.42
C THR A 246 -11.05 -13.06 -18.42
N GLY A 247 -12.21 -13.70 -18.62
CA GLY A 247 -13.32 -13.68 -17.67
C GLY A 247 -13.01 -14.33 -16.32
N HIS A 248 -11.98 -15.18 -16.25
CA HIS A 248 -11.57 -15.88 -15.03
C HIS A 248 -10.39 -15.22 -14.31
N LEU A 249 -9.92 -14.05 -14.77
CA LEU A 249 -8.73 -13.37 -14.22
C LEU A 249 -8.79 -13.14 -12.70
N VAL A 250 -9.95 -12.76 -12.16
CA VAL A 250 -10.10 -12.58 -10.72
C VAL A 250 -10.01 -13.92 -9.98
N PHE A 251 -10.59 -14.99 -10.54
CA PHE A 251 -10.50 -16.33 -9.95
C PHE A 251 -9.04 -16.77 -9.79
N TYR A 252 -8.25 -16.62 -10.85
CA TYR A 252 -6.83 -16.97 -10.81
C TYR A 252 -6.03 -16.08 -9.84
N SER A 253 -6.33 -14.79 -9.76
CA SER A 253 -5.68 -13.91 -8.77
C SER A 253 -6.02 -14.28 -7.32
N VAL A 254 -7.27 -14.65 -7.02
CA VAL A 254 -7.66 -15.11 -5.67
C VAL A 254 -7.01 -16.45 -5.35
N MET A 255 -6.94 -17.36 -6.32
CA MET A 255 -6.25 -18.64 -6.14
C MET A 255 -4.75 -18.46 -5.88
N GLN A 256 -4.08 -17.60 -6.66
CA GLN A 256 -2.66 -17.27 -6.47
C GLN A 256 -2.42 -16.65 -5.09
N ALA A 257 -3.29 -15.74 -4.65
CA ALA A 257 -3.25 -15.16 -3.31
C ALA A 257 -3.39 -16.24 -2.22
N VAL A 258 -4.33 -17.17 -2.35
CA VAL A 258 -4.48 -18.29 -1.41
C VAL A 258 -3.21 -19.13 -1.34
N CYS A 259 -2.66 -19.54 -2.49
CA CYS A 259 -1.40 -20.28 -2.55
C CYS A 259 -0.26 -19.51 -1.88
N TYR A 260 -0.11 -18.22 -2.20
CA TYR A 260 0.90 -17.35 -1.62
C TYR A 260 0.76 -17.27 -0.09
N ILE A 261 -0.45 -17.07 0.41
CA ILE A 261 -0.74 -17.03 1.85
C ILE A 261 -0.35 -18.35 2.52
N LEU A 262 -0.75 -19.49 1.95
CA LEU A 262 -0.41 -20.80 2.52
C LEU A 262 1.11 -21.04 2.55
N CYS A 263 1.82 -20.72 1.46
CA CYS A 263 3.27 -20.88 1.40
C CYS A 263 3.99 -20.08 2.50
N PHE A 264 3.61 -18.82 2.69
CA PHE A 264 4.29 -17.93 3.64
C PHE A 264 3.78 -18.05 5.10
N THR A 265 2.59 -18.62 5.32
CA THR A 265 1.99 -18.70 6.67
C THR A 265 1.79 -20.12 7.21
N SER A 266 2.12 -21.16 6.42
CA SER A 266 2.03 -22.58 6.80
C SER A 266 2.56 -22.88 8.20
N LYS A 267 3.81 -22.48 8.49
CA LYS A 267 4.44 -22.68 9.81
C LYS A 267 3.64 -22.06 10.96
N ARG A 268 2.98 -20.92 10.72
CA ARG A 268 2.15 -20.26 11.74
C ARG A 268 0.89 -21.08 12.04
N PHE A 269 0.28 -21.69 11.00
CA PHE A 269 -0.87 -22.58 11.18
C PHE A 269 -0.50 -23.91 11.84
N GLU A 270 0.71 -24.42 11.64
CA GLU A 270 1.20 -25.62 12.34
C GLU A 270 1.38 -25.40 13.85
N GLN A 271 1.80 -24.19 14.23
CA GLN A 271 2.00 -23.81 15.63
C GLN A 271 0.69 -23.47 16.35
N GLU A 272 -0.33 -23.04 15.61
CA GLU A 272 -1.62 -22.63 16.16
C GLU A 272 -2.51 -23.83 16.48
N LYS A 273 -3.21 -23.77 17.63
CA LYS A 273 -4.17 -24.81 17.99
C LYS A 273 -5.28 -24.90 16.94
N ASN A 274 -5.51 -26.11 16.43
CA ASN A 274 -6.48 -26.37 15.35
C ASN A 274 -6.19 -25.62 14.02
N GLY A 275 -5.01 -25.02 13.84
CA GLY A 275 -4.67 -24.31 12.61
C GLY A 275 -4.65 -25.23 11.38
N VAL A 276 -4.00 -26.39 11.50
CA VAL A 276 -4.02 -27.43 10.45
C VAL A 276 -5.43 -27.99 10.23
N GLN A 277 -6.25 -28.09 11.29
CA GLN A 277 -7.64 -28.56 11.17
C GLN A 277 -8.49 -27.59 10.36
N PHE A 278 -8.31 -26.27 10.56
CA PHE A 278 -8.94 -25.26 9.72
C PHE A 278 -8.54 -25.40 8.25
N LEU A 279 -7.26 -25.65 7.96
CA LEU A 279 -6.85 -25.86 6.56
C LEU A 279 -7.50 -27.13 5.99
N ARG A 280 -7.57 -28.22 6.76
CA ARG A 280 -8.17 -29.49 6.32
C ARG A 280 -9.69 -29.47 6.19
N SER A 281 -10.40 -28.46 6.71
CA SER A 281 -11.86 -28.39 6.57
C SER A 281 -12.33 -28.00 5.17
N TRP A 282 -11.42 -27.56 4.29
CA TRP A 282 -11.72 -27.18 2.92
C TRP A 282 -11.52 -28.35 1.95
N ASP A 283 -12.38 -28.45 0.94
CA ASP A 283 -12.28 -29.44 -0.12
C ASP A 283 -11.23 -29.03 -1.17
N TRP A 284 -9.96 -29.18 -0.80
CA TRP A 284 -8.83 -28.89 -1.68
C TRP A 284 -8.85 -29.72 -2.95
N THR A 285 -9.38 -30.94 -2.90
CA THR A 285 -9.48 -31.81 -4.06
C THR A 285 -10.43 -31.22 -5.10
N ARG A 286 -11.60 -30.71 -4.68
CA ARG A 286 -12.53 -29.99 -5.56
C ARG A 286 -11.92 -28.71 -6.12
N ILE A 287 -11.28 -27.89 -5.27
CA ILE A 287 -10.72 -26.60 -5.69
C ILE A 287 -9.60 -26.78 -6.71
N LEU A 288 -8.61 -27.62 -6.39
CA LEU A 288 -7.40 -27.79 -7.20
C LEU A 288 -7.66 -28.55 -8.51
N ASN A 289 -8.63 -29.47 -8.52
CA ASN A 289 -9.01 -30.24 -9.72
C ASN A 289 -10.27 -29.69 -10.40
N SER A 290 -10.67 -28.45 -10.10
CA SER A 290 -11.80 -27.82 -10.77
C SER A 290 -11.56 -27.71 -12.28
N PRO A 291 -12.62 -27.67 -13.11
CA PRO A 291 -12.47 -27.51 -14.56
C PRO A 291 -11.66 -26.28 -14.97
N LEU A 292 -11.63 -25.25 -14.13
CA LEU A 292 -10.87 -24.01 -14.31
C LEU A 292 -9.34 -24.19 -14.27
N ASP A 293 -8.84 -25.35 -13.87
CA ASP A 293 -7.42 -25.73 -13.85
C ASP A 293 -6.49 -24.65 -13.24
N PRO A 294 -6.73 -24.28 -11.96
CA PRO A 294 -6.03 -23.18 -11.30
C PRO A 294 -4.51 -23.34 -11.25
N LEU A 295 -4.01 -24.58 -11.18
CA LEU A 295 -2.57 -24.85 -11.07
C LEU A 295 -1.84 -24.66 -12.40
N ARG A 296 -2.47 -25.03 -13.52
CA ARG A 296 -1.89 -24.81 -14.85
C ARG A 296 -1.94 -23.33 -15.24
N VAL A 297 -3.07 -22.67 -15.04
CA VAL A 297 -3.25 -21.29 -15.51
C VAL A 297 -2.61 -20.29 -14.54
N GLY A 298 -2.67 -20.52 -13.23
CA GLY A 298 -2.11 -19.61 -12.24
C GLY A 298 -0.57 -19.62 -12.16
N SER A 299 0.10 -20.60 -12.78
CA SER A 299 1.57 -20.71 -12.85
C SER A 299 2.16 -20.14 -14.14
N VAL A 300 1.34 -19.99 -15.18
CA VAL A 300 1.71 -19.36 -16.44
C VAL A 300 1.35 -17.89 -16.29
N GLU A 301 2.36 -17.02 -16.31
CA GLU A 301 2.24 -15.56 -16.20
C GLU A 301 2.07 -14.98 -14.78
N SER A 302 3.21 -14.81 -14.10
CA SER A 302 3.57 -13.49 -13.56
C SER A 302 4.51 -12.83 -14.59
N PRO A 303 4.02 -12.33 -15.73
CA PRO A 303 4.86 -11.61 -16.68
C PRO A 303 4.98 -10.21 -16.12
N ASP A 304 6.07 -9.93 -15.41
CA ASP A 304 6.50 -8.58 -15.05
C ASP A 304 5.34 -7.66 -14.60
N ARG A 305 4.85 -7.84 -13.37
CA ARG A 305 3.95 -6.89 -12.72
C ARG A 305 4.54 -6.34 -11.44
#